data_AF-A0A2E9ZIX5-F1
#
_entry.id   AF-A0A2E9ZIX5-F1
#
_cell.length_a   1.000
_cell.length_b   1.000
_cell.length_c   1.000
_cell.angle_alpha   90.00
_cell.angle_beta   90.00
_cell.angle_gamma   90.00
#
_symmetry.space_group_name_H-M   'P 1'
#
loop_
_entity.id
_entity.type
_entity.pdbx_description
1 polymer ?
#
loop_
_entity_poly.entity_id
_entity_poly.type
_entity_poly.pdbx_seq_one_letter_code
_entity_poly.pdbx_strand_id
1 'polypeptide(L)'
;VQGAVIADADKAILLDWLGKQFGPESTPFPREYVPRVLTEADFLVDEGAEAILAGTCEACHSLDRVQEARANEEQWRSLLLAMIGRGAALPLSDVEPLVEWLARTRGTNPTN
;
A
#
# COMPACT_ATOMS: atom_id res chain seq x y z
N VAL A 1 0.07 -7.69 -29.94
CA VAL A 1 0.68 -6.47 -29.36
C VAL A 1 1.66 -5.90 -30.36
N GLN A 2 1.42 -4.69 -30.86
CA GLN A 2 2.35 -3.99 -31.74
C GLN A 2 3.41 -3.35 -30.85
N GLY A 3 4.68 -3.66 -31.06
CA GLY A 3 5.78 -3.17 -30.22
C GLY A 3 5.95 -1.65 -30.35
N ALA A 4 6.53 -1.03 -29.33
CA ALA A 4 6.90 0.38 -29.40
C ALA A 4 7.92 0.60 -30.52
N VAL A 5 7.62 1.52 -31.45
CA VAL A 5 8.55 1.94 -32.50
C VAL A 5 9.31 3.15 -31.98
N ILE A 6 10.63 3.01 -31.81
CA ILE A 6 11.55 4.05 -31.34
C ILE A 6 12.68 4.15 -32.37
N ALA A 7 13.07 5.37 -32.72
CA ALA A 7 14.23 5.59 -33.58
C ALA A 7 15.54 5.25 -32.84
N ASP A 8 16.57 4.82 -33.57
CA ASP A 8 17.84 4.40 -32.95
C ASP A 8 18.50 5.49 -32.10
N ALA A 9 18.35 6.76 -32.49
CA ALA A 9 18.84 7.90 -31.72
C ALA A 9 18.12 8.04 -30.37
N ASP A 10 16.79 7.90 -30.35
CA ASP A 10 15.98 7.98 -29.13
C ASP A 10 16.24 6.78 -28.22
N LYS A 11 16.52 5.60 -28.80
CA LYS A 11 16.91 4.41 -28.05
C LYS A 11 18.17 4.64 -27.22
N ALA A 12 19.18 5.28 -27.81
CA ALA A 12 20.44 5.56 -27.10
C ALA A 12 20.21 6.51 -25.91
N ILE A 13 19.42 7.55 -26.10
CA ILE A 13 19.08 8.52 -25.05
C ILE A 13 18.27 7.86 -23.93
N LEU A 14 17.29 7.02 -24.28
CA LEU A 14 16.49 6.28 -23.31
C LEU A 14 17.34 5.30 -22.49
N LEU A 15 18.26 4.58 -23.13
CA LEU A 15 19.14 3.65 -22.43
C LEU A 15 20.11 4.37 -21.49
N ASP A 16 20.66 5.51 -21.89
CA ASP A 16 21.51 6.34 -21.03
C ASP A 16 20.73 6.84 -19.80
N TRP A 17 19.53 7.38 -20.02
CA TRP A 17 18.67 7.85 -18.93
C TRP A 17 18.29 6.69 -17.99
N LEU A 18 17.86 5.54 -18.52
CA LEU A 18 17.51 4.36 -17.72
C LEU A 18 18.70 3.83 -16.93
N GLY A 19 19.89 3.76 -17.53
CA GLY A 19 21.10 3.34 -16.84
C GLY A 19 21.50 4.32 -15.73
N LYS A 20 21.32 5.62 -15.95
CA LYS A 20 21.61 6.65 -14.95
C LYS A 20 20.62 6.65 -13.79
N GLN A 21 19.33 6.40 -14.05
CA GLN A 21 18.29 6.40 -13.02
C GLN A 21 18.15 5.04 -12.30
N PHE A 22 18.30 3.93 -13.03
CA PHE A 22 17.98 2.57 -12.56
C PHE A 22 19.11 1.57 -12.79
N GLY A 23 20.34 2.04 -13.00
CA GLY A 23 21.51 1.19 -13.16
C GLY A 23 21.86 0.40 -11.89
N PRO A 24 22.85 -0.49 -11.95
CA PRO A 24 23.26 -1.34 -10.82
C PRO A 24 23.74 -0.54 -9.59
N GLU A 25 24.21 0.70 -9.81
CA GLU A 25 24.63 1.62 -8.76
C GLU A 25 23.47 2.46 -8.20
N SER A 26 22.27 2.38 -8.79
CA SER A 26 21.08 3.05 -8.24
C SER A 26 20.57 2.31 -7.01
N THR A 27 19.90 3.02 -6.10
CA THR A 27 19.20 2.39 -4.99
C THR A 27 18.12 1.46 -5.57
N PRO A 28 18.21 0.13 -5.35
CA PRO A 28 17.21 -0.78 -5.87
C PRO A 28 15.83 -0.40 -5.34
N PHE A 29 14.81 -0.49 -6.18
CA PHE A 29 13.45 -0.49 -5.66
C PHE A 29 13.34 -1.60 -4.62
N PRO A 30 12.94 -1.28 -3.38
CA PRO A 30 12.83 -2.30 -2.35
C PRO A 30 11.79 -3.31 -2.83
N ARG A 31 12.21 -4.57 -2.93
CA ARG A 31 11.29 -5.67 -3.30
C ARG A 31 10.24 -5.90 -2.22
N GLU A 32 10.54 -5.42 -1.02
CA GLU A 32 9.70 -5.48 0.15
C GLU A 32 9.10 -4.12 0.43
N TYR A 33 7.85 -4.11 0.87
CA TYR A 33 7.20 -2.87 1.28
C TYR A 33 7.89 -2.34 2.53
N VAL A 34 8.36 -1.08 2.49
CA VAL A 34 8.96 -0.40 3.64
C VAL A 34 7.86 0.43 4.32
N PRO A 35 7.47 0.11 5.56
CA PRO A 35 6.50 0.89 6.32
C PRO A 35 6.95 2.34 6.45
N ARG A 36 6.05 3.28 6.15
CA ARG A 36 6.30 4.70 6.41
C ARG A 36 6.26 4.96 7.92
N VAL A 37 7.14 5.82 8.41
CA VAL A 37 7.08 6.30 9.80
C VAL A 37 5.93 7.29 9.92
N LEU A 38 5.02 7.05 10.87
CA LEU A 38 3.87 7.92 11.13
C LEU A 38 4.22 9.07 12.07
N THR A 39 3.55 10.20 11.87
CA THR A 39 3.50 11.34 12.78
C THR A 39 2.10 11.49 13.37
N GLU A 40 1.92 12.36 14.37
CA GLU A 40 0.61 12.61 14.98
C GLU A 40 -0.45 13.07 13.96
N ALA A 41 -0.03 13.79 12.92
CA ALA A 41 -0.93 14.25 11.85
C ALA A 41 -1.47 13.10 10.97
N ASP A 42 -0.84 11.93 11.05
CA ASP A 42 -1.20 10.77 10.24
C ASP A 42 -2.17 9.82 10.94
N PHE A 43 -2.37 9.97 12.26
CA PHE A 43 -3.22 9.05 13.02
C PHE A 43 -4.68 9.30 12.70
N LEU A 44 -5.37 8.22 12.31
CA LEU A 44 -6.79 8.27 12.01
C LEU A 44 -7.59 8.25 13.30
N VAL A 45 -8.54 9.17 13.39
CA VAL A 45 -9.69 9.02 14.31
C VAL A 45 -10.69 8.05 13.71
N ASP A 46 -11.56 7.48 14.55
CA ASP A 46 -12.48 6.40 14.16
C ASP A 46 -13.33 6.77 12.94
N GLU A 47 -13.90 7.97 12.90
CA GLU A 47 -14.69 8.44 11.74
C GLU A 47 -13.89 8.45 10.44
N GLY A 48 -12.62 8.85 10.48
CA GLY A 48 -11.75 8.88 9.30
C GLY A 48 -11.40 7.48 8.79
N ALA A 49 -11.14 6.54 9.70
CA ALA A 49 -10.89 5.15 9.34
C ALA A 49 -12.14 4.46 8.80
N GLU A 50 -13.29 4.68 9.46
CA GLU A 50 -14.59 4.14 9.02
C GLU A 50 -14.97 4.65 7.63
N ALA A 51 -14.71 5.92 7.32
CA ALA A 51 -14.93 6.48 5.99
C ALA A 51 -14.08 5.78 4.91
N ILE A 52 -12.81 5.47 5.21
CA ILE A 52 -11.94 4.72 4.30
C ILE A 52 -12.48 3.30 4.08
N LEU A 53 -12.88 2.62 5.15
CA LEU A 53 -13.41 1.25 5.07
C LEU A 53 -14.69 1.20 4.23
N ALA A 54 -15.65 2.10 4.49
CA ALA A 54 -16.91 2.18 3.75
C ALA A 54 -16.69 2.56 2.27
N GLY A 55 -15.77 3.50 1.99
CA GLY A 55 -15.50 3.97 0.63
C GLY A 55 -14.67 2.99 -0.22
N THR A 56 -13.83 2.17 0.40
CA THR A 56 -12.82 1.37 -0.31
C THR A 56 -13.00 -0.13 -0.14
N CYS A 57 -13.28 -0.59 1.07
CA CYS A 57 -13.23 -2.02 1.40
C CYS A 57 -14.57 -2.73 1.14
N GLU A 58 -15.70 -2.01 1.14
CA GLU A 58 -17.02 -2.54 0.79
C GLU A 58 -17.24 -2.73 -0.72
N ALA A 59 -16.37 -2.18 -1.56
CA ALA A 59 -16.51 -2.23 -3.01
C ALA A 59 -16.50 -3.67 -3.59
N CYS A 60 -15.90 -4.63 -2.87
CA CYS A 60 -15.75 -6.01 -3.34
C CYS A 60 -16.46 -7.05 -2.44
N HIS A 61 -16.58 -6.81 -1.13
CA HIS A 61 -17.20 -7.74 -0.17
C HIS A 61 -17.56 -6.98 1.13
N SER A 62 -18.34 -7.61 2.03
CA SER A 62 -18.72 -6.97 3.30
C SER A 62 -17.53 -6.71 4.24
N LEU A 63 -17.71 -5.76 5.16
CA LEU A 63 -16.74 -5.45 6.23
C LEU A 63 -16.73 -6.46 7.37
N ASP A 64 -17.65 -7.44 7.40
CA ASP A 64 -17.73 -8.44 8.48
C ASP A 64 -16.37 -9.11 8.72
N ARG A 65 -15.64 -9.39 7.64
CA ARG A 65 -14.29 -9.97 7.68
C ARG A 65 -13.27 -9.09 8.41
N VAL A 66 -13.38 -7.77 8.28
CA VAL A 66 -12.52 -6.80 8.99
C VAL A 66 -12.92 -6.75 10.47
N GLN A 67 -14.21 -6.80 10.77
CA GLN A 67 -14.72 -6.75 12.14
C GLN A 67 -14.38 -8.01 12.94
N GLU A 68 -14.44 -9.18 12.31
CA GLU A 68 -14.14 -10.47 12.92
C GLU A 68 -12.64 -10.74 13.05
N ALA A 69 -11.83 -10.21 12.14
CA ALA A 69 -10.39 -10.43 12.16
C ALA A 69 -9.71 -9.74 13.36
N ARG A 70 -8.64 -10.38 13.82
CA ARG A 70 -7.66 -9.82 14.77
C ARG A 70 -6.27 -10.10 14.24
N ALA A 71 -5.46 -9.07 14.13
CA ALA A 71 -4.13 -9.15 13.54
C ALA A 71 -3.21 -8.12 14.18
N ASN A 72 -1.90 -8.39 14.18
CA ASN A 72 -0.90 -7.39 14.52
C ASN A 72 -0.66 -6.45 13.31
N GLU A 73 0.14 -5.40 13.49
CA GLU A 73 0.40 -4.41 12.43
C GLU A 73 0.94 -5.04 11.14
N GLU A 74 1.89 -5.98 11.23
CA GLU A 74 2.49 -6.63 10.07
C GLU A 74 1.47 -7.47 9.29
N GLN A 75 0.59 -8.17 10.01
CA GLN A 75 -0.49 -8.95 9.42
C GLN A 75 -1.54 -8.05 8.77
N TRP A 76 -1.95 -6.97 9.42
CA TRP A 76 -2.88 -5.99 8.82
C TRP A 76 -2.30 -5.35 7.58
N ARG A 77 -1.03 -4.95 7.61
CA ARG A 77 -0.32 -4.40 6.46
C ARG A 77 -0.31 -5.37 5.29
N SER A 78 0.07 -6.63 5.57
CA SER A 78 0.08 -7.69 4.55
C SER A 78 -1.31 -7.91 3.94
N LEU A 79 -2.37 -7.87 4.76
CA LEU A 79 -3.75 -7.99 4.28
C LEU A 79 -4.17 -6.80 3.41
N LEU A 80 -3.89 -5.56 3.82
CA LEU A 80 -4.23 -4.37 3.03
C LEU A 80 -3.48 -4.35 1.69
N LEU A 81 -2.18 -4.65 1.69
CA LEU A 81 -1.38 -4.76 0.46
C LEU A 81 -1.89 -5.89 -0.44
N ALA A 82 -2.32 -7.02 0.13
CA ALA A 82 -2.94 -8.09 -0.63
C ALA A 82 -4.28 -7.66 -1.25
N MET A 83 -5.08 -6.83 -0.56
CA MET A 83 -6.33 -6.30 -1.12
C MET A 83 -6.06 -5.29 -2.23
N ILE A 84 -5.05 -4.43 -2.09
CA ILE A 84 -4.59 -3.54 -3.16
C ILE A 84 -4.17 -4.35 -4.39
N GLY A 85 -3.39 -5.42 -4.19
CA GLY A 85 -2.99 -6.34 -5.27
C GLY A 85 -4.17 -7.05 -5.95
N ARG A 86 -5.32 -7.16 -5.28
CA ARG A 86 -6.58 -7.70 -5.83
C ARG A 86 -7.49 -6.64 -6.43
N GLY A 87 -7.08 -5.37 -6.43
CA GLY A 87 -7.79 -4.26 -7.06
C GLY A 87 -8.51 -3.31 -6.09
N ALA A 88 -8.30 -3.42 -4.77
CA ALA A 88 -8.82 -2.41 -3.84
C ALA A 88 -8.19 -1.05 -4.13
N ALA A 89 -9.02 -0.01 -4.28
CA ALA A 89 -8.59 1.35 -4.61
C ALA A 89 -8.09 2.12 -3.37
N LEU A 90 -7.30 1.48 -2.51
CA LEU A 90 -6.71 2.08 -1.31
C LEU A 90 -5.39 2.77 -1.67
N PRO A 91 -5.24 4.09 -1.47
CA PRO A 91 -3.97 4.79 -1.67
C PRO A 91 -2.86 4.24 -0.76
N LEU A 92 -1.64 4.10 -1.28
CA LEU A 92 -0.49 3.65 -0.47
C LEU A 92 -0.17 4.60 0.69
N SER A 93 -0.57 5.88 0.61
CA SER A 93 -0.46 6.84 1.70
C SER A 93 -1.30 6.47 2.92
N ASP A 94 -2.40 5.76 2.70
CA ASP A 94 -3.41 5.47 3.71
C ASP A 94 -3.20 4.08 4.34
N VAL A 95 -2.29 3.29 3.77
CA VAL A 95 -1.95 1.95 4.28
C VAL A 95 -1.45 2.03 5.71
N GLU A 96 -0.37 2.75 6.00
CA GLU A 96 0.17 2.80 7.36
C GLU A 96 -0.76 3.44 8.40
N PRO A 97 -1.43 4.58 8.10
CA PRO A 97 -2.48 5.11 8.98
C PRO A 97 -3.57 4.09 9.31
N LEU A 98 -4.03 3.33 8.30
CA LEU A 98 -5.07 2.32 8.50
C LEU A 98 -4.54 1.07 9.22
N VAL A 99 -3.29 0.68 8.99
CA VAL A 99 -2.61 -0.41 9.72
C VAL A 99 -2.53 -0.08 11.21
N GLU A 100 -2.08 1.12 11.56
CA GLU A 100 -2.04 1.58 12.96
C GLU A 100 -3.43 1.49 13.59
N TRP A 101 -4.42 2.10 12.94
CA TRP A 101 -5.78 2.13 13.47
C TRP A 101 -6.38 0.72 13.63
N LEU A 102 -6.18 -0.16 12.64
CA LEU A 102 -6.63 -1.56 12.70
C LEU A 102 -5.89 -2.36 13.77
N ALA A 103 -4.59 -2.15 13.97
CA ALA A 103 -3.85 -2.82 15.04
C ALA A 103 -4.28 -2.33 16.42
N ARG A 104 -4.59 -1.04 16.56
CA ARG A 104 -5.08 -0.43 17.79
C ARG A 104 -6.48 -0.95 18.15
N THR A 105 -7.41 -0.99 17.20
CA THR A 105 -8.83 -1.34 17.44
C THR A 105 -9.15 -2.83 17.23
N ARG A 106 -8.34 -3.55 16.46
CA ARG A 106 -8.50 -4.96 16.09
C ARG A 106 -7.19 -5.75 16.24
N GLY A 107 -6.39 -5.37 17.23
CA GLY A 107 -5.12 -6.03 17.56
C GLY A 107 -5.31 -7.44 18.11
N THR A 108 -4.27 -8.26 18.12
CA THR A 108 -4.30 -9.62 18.69
C THR A 108 -4.48 -9.66 20.21
N ASN A 109 -4.51 -8.51 20.89
CA ASN A 109 -4.70 -8.43 22.33
C ASN A 109 -6.22 -8.45 22.64
N PRO A 110 -6.74 -9.42 23.40
CA PRO A 110 -8.19 -9.58 23.62
C PRO A 110 -8.84 -8.46 24.47
N THR A 111 -8.07 -7.49 24.95
CA THR A 111 -8.55 -6.32 25.71
C THR A 111 -8.89 -5.11 24.84
N ASN A 112 -8.68 -5.20 23.52
CA ASN A 112 -8.94 -4.13 22.56
C ASN A 112 -10.33 -4.27 21.93
#